data_AF-A0A496STD3-F1
#
_entry.id   AF-A0A496STD3-F1
#
_cell.length_a   1.000
_cell.length_b   1.000
_cell.length_c   1.000
_cell.angle_alpha   90.00
_cell.angle_beta   90.00
_cell.angle_gamma   90.00
#
_symmetry.space_group_name_H-M   'P 1'
#
loop_
_entity.id
_entity.type
_entity.pdbx_description
1 polymer ?
#
loop_
_entity_poly.entity_id
_entity_poly.type
_entity_poly.pdbx_seq_one_letter_code
_entity_poly.pdbx_strand_id
1 'polypeptide(L)'
;MPVTILIAIVAAAIFASAGYLKSSGTENFDATKFSATVLVGAIVGVVMYFGGVPVTEANVIEQLAAYAGIVAVVENILKAIIRRL
;
A
#
# COMPACT_ATOMS: atom_id res chain seq x y z
N MET A 1 16.09 6.62 -13.65
CA MET A 1 14.73 6.47 -14.23
C MET A 1 14.31 4.99 -14.29
N PRO A 2 14.96 4.07 -15.06
CA PRO A 2 14.47 2.68 -15.13
C PRO A 2 14.79 1.82 -13.88
N VAL A 3 15.97 1.99 -13.27
CA VAL A 3 16.40 1.16 -12.12
C VAL A 3 15.59 1.45 -10.85
N THR A 4 15.26 2.72 -10.60
CA THR A 4 14.48 3.15 -9.43
C THR A 4 13.06 2.59 -9.41
N ILE A 5 12.41 2.50 -10.58
CA ILE A 5 11.09 1.87 -10.72
C ILE A 5 11.18 0.37 -10.40
N LEU A 6 12.21 -0.30 -10.88
CA LEU A 6 12.41 -1.73 -10.61
C LEU A 6 12.61 -2.00 -9.11
N ILE A 7 13.42 -1.16 -8.44
CA ILE A 7 13.63 -1.24 -6.98
C ILE A 7 12.32 -1.01 -6.23
N ALA A 8 11.51 -0.01 -6.64
CA ALA A 8 10.23 0.27 -6.01
C ALA A 8 9.24 -0.92 -6.15
N ILE A 9 9.18 -1.56 -7.32
CA ILE A 9 8.34 -2.74 -7.56
C ILE A 9 8.77 -3.89 -6.63
N VAL A 10 10.08 -4.16 -6.53
CA VAL A 10 10.61 -5.21 -5.65
C VAL A 10 10.32 -4.90 -4.19
N ALA A 11 10.53 -3.66 -3.75
CA ALA A 11 10.24 -3.24 -2.38
C ALA A 11 8.76 -3.39 -2.03
N ALA A 12 7.85 -2.99 -2.94
CA ALA A 12 6.41 -3.16 -2.76
C ALA A 12 6.02 -4.64 -2.66
N ALA A 13 6.61 -5.50 -3.50
CA ALA A 13 6.38 -6.94 -3.44
C ALA A 13 6.85 -7.56 -2.11
N ILE A 14 8.02 -7.15 -1.61
CA ILE A 14 8.54 -7.59 -0.30
C ILE A 14 7.61 -7.14 0.82
N PHE A 15 7.17 -5.87 0.81
CA PHE A 15 6.28 -5.33 1.83
C PHE A 15 4.92 -6.05 1.86
N ALA A 16 4.30 -6.24 0.69
CA ALA A 16 3.03 -6.97 0.58
C ALA A 16 3.17 -8.42 1.06
N SER A 17 4.26 -9.08 0.69
CA SER A 17 4.55 -10.46 1.12
C SER A 17 4.77 -10.54 2.63
N ALA A 18 5.50 -9.61 3.23
CA ALA A 18 5.70 -9.54 4.68
C ALA A 18 4.38 -9.34 5.44
N GLY A 19 3.49 -8.49 4.92
CA GLY A 19 2.13 -8.32 5.44
C GLY A 19 1.33 -9.60 5.40
N TYR A 20 1.32 -10.30 4.26
CA TYR A 20 0.64 -11.59 4.11
C TYR A 20 1.18 -12.65 5.07
N LEU A 21 2.51 -12.76 5.21
CA LEU A 21 3.16 -13.70 6.14
C LEU A 21 2.84 -13.36 7.60
N LYS A 22 2.70 -12.09 7.96
CA LYS A 22 2.27 -11.69 9.31
C LYS A 22 0.83 -12.16 9.61
N SER A 23 -0.02 -12.23 8.59
CA SER A 23 -1.40 -12.74 8.68
C SER A 23 -1.53 -14.25 8.38
N SER A 24 -0.46 -14.93 7.99
CA SER A 24 -0.53 -16.35 7.60
C SER A 24 -0.80 -17.20 8.84
N GLY A 25 -2.05 -17.59 9.03
CA GLY A 25 -2.54 -18.27 10.24
C GLY A 25 -3.90 -17.75 10.71
N THR A 26 -4.30 -16.55 10.29
CA THR A 26 -5.63 -15.99 10.58
C THR A 26 -6.55 -15.99 9.37
N GLU A 27 -6.00 -16.03 8.16
CA GLU A 27 -6.77 -15.99 6.92
C GLU A 27 -6.10 -16.80 5.80
N ASN A 28 -6.90 -17.46 4.96
CA ASN A 28 -6.43 -18.15 3.76
C ASN A 28 -6.21 -17.16 2.61
N PHE A 29 -5.25 -17.45 1.74
CA PHE A 29 -5.06 -16.66 0.52
C PHE A 29 -6.35 -16.62 -0.33
N ASP A 30 -6.80 -15.43 -0.66
CA ASP A 30 -7.93 -15.19 -1.55
C ASP A 30 -7.44 -14.44 -2.79
N ALA A 31 -7.47 -15.13 -3.94
CA ALA A 31 -7.01 -14.58 -5.21
C ALA A 31 -7.85 -13.37 -5.66
N THR A 32 -9.13 -13.30 -5.28
CA THR A 32 -10.01 -12.17 -5.57
C THR A 32 -9.58 -10.94 -4.78
N LYS A 33 -9.29 -11.10 -3.47
CA LYS A 33 -8.79 -9.98 -2.64
C LYS A 33 -7.42 -9.51 -3.08
N PHE A 34 -6.53 -10.44 -3.44
CA PHE A 34 -5.22 -10.11 -3.97
C PHE A 34 -5.31 -9.35 -5.29
N SER A 35 -6.07 -9.86 -6.26
CA SER A 35 -6.24 -9.21 -7.57
C SER A 35 -6.89 -7.82 -7.45
N ALA A 36 -7.86 -7.64 -6.56
CA ALA A 36 -8.41 -6.31 -6.26
C ALA A 36 -7.33 -5.33 -5.76
N THR A 37 -6.42 -5.78 -4.89
CA THR A 37 -5.30 -4.97 -4.38
C THR A 37 -4.35 -4.56 -5.50
N VAL A 38 -3.97 -5.50 -6.37
CA VAL A 38 -3.12 -5.22 -7.54
C VAL A 38 -3.81 -4.26 -8.51
N LEU A 39 -5.11 -4.44 -8.76
CA LEU A 39 -5.89 -3.59 -9.66
C LEU A 39 -5.95 -2.15 -9.15
N VAL A 40 -6.19 -1.95 -7.85
CA VAL A 40 -6.19 -0.62 -7.24
C VAL A 40 -4.82 0.04 -7.40
N GLY A 41 -3.73 -0.69 -7.12
CA GLY A 41 -2.37 -0.18 -7.33
C GLY A 41 -2.10 0.24 -8.77
N ALA A 42 -2.55 -0.55 -9.74
CA ALA A 42 -2.43 -0.23 -11.17
C ALA A 42 -3.23 1.03 -11.55
N ILE A 43 -4.48 1.16 -11.09
CA ILE A 43 -5.32 2.33 -11.35
C ILE A 43 -4.69 3.59 -10.75
N VAL A 44 -4.22 3.53 -9.51
CA VAL A 44 -3.54 4.68 -8.85
C VAL A 44 -2.30 5.09 -9.65
N GLY A 45 -1.49 4.12 -10.09
CA GLY A 45 -0.31 4.40 -10.92
C GLY A 45 -0.66 5.10 -12.24
N VAL A 46 -1.74 4.65 -12.91
CA VAL A 46 -2.24 5.29 -14.13
C VAL A 46 -2.72 6.72 -13.86
N VAL A 47 -3.47 6.94 -12.79
CA VAL A 47 -3.94 8.29 -12.41
C VAL A 47 -2.77 9.21 -12.11
N MET A 48 -1.75 8.74 -11.39
CA MET A 48 -0.54 9.53 -11.09
C MET A 48 0.24 9.89 -12.36
N TYR A 49 0.34 8.96 -13.30
CA TYR A 49 1.00 9.19 -14.59
C TYR A 49 0.29 10.28 -15.39
N PHE A 50 -1.04 10.19 -15.55
CA PHE A 50 -1.82 11.20 -16.27
C PHE A 50 -1.93 12.52 -15.52
N GLY A 51 -1.90 12.50 -14.19
CA GLY A 51 -1.88 13.68 -13.33
C GLY A 51 -0.56 14.45 -13.36
N GLY A 52 0.46 13.96 -14.06
CA GLY A 52 1.77 14.62 -14.15
C GLY A 52 2.52 14.67 -12.82
N VAL A 53 2.19 13.79 -11.87
CA VAL A 53 2.83 13.78 -10.54
C VAL A 53 4.26 13.29 -10.70
N PRO A 54 5.28 14.12 -10.42
CA PRO A 54 6.66 13.71 -10.56
C PRO A 54 6.98 12.62 -9.52
N VAL A 55 7.34 11.42 -10.00
CA VAL A 55 7.75 10.30 -9.16
C VAL A 55 9.23 10.49 -8.80
N THR A 56 9.49 11.38 -7.85
CA THR A 56 10.81 11.58 -7.24
C THR A 56 10.92 10.75 -5.96
N GLU A 57 12.14 10.43 -5.54
CA GLU A 57 12.39 9.71 -4.28
C GLU A 57 11.79 10.46 -3.08
N ALA A 58 11.94 11.78 -3.02
CA ALA A 58 11.35 12.62 -1.99
C ALA A 58 9.82 12.52 -1.97
N ASN A 59 9.16 12.64 -3.14
CA ASN A 59 7.71 12.51 -3.23
C ASN A 59 7.21 11.12 -2.82
N VAL A 60 7.95 10.05 -3.17
CA VAL A 60 7.61 8.68 -2.78
C VAL A 60 7.69 8.52 -1.27
N ILE A 61 8.75 9.01 -0.63
CA ILE A 61 8.93 8.95 0.83
C ILE A 61 7.84 9.73 1.55
N GLU A 62 7.56 10.97 1.11
CA GLU A 62 6.50 11.80 1.68
C GLU A 62 5.12 11.14 1.56
N GLN A 63 4.80 10.58 0.39
CA GLN A 63 3.54 9.86 0.19
C GLN A 63 3.45 8.60 1.07
N LEU A 64 4.53 7.82 1.18
CA LEU A 64 4.56 6.64 2.05
C LEU A 64 4.30 7.02 3.50
N ALA A 65 4.97 8.07 3.99
CA ALA A 65 4.78 8.57 5.35
C ALA A 65 3.35 9.11 5.58
N ALA A 66 2.82 9.89 4.63
CA ALA A 66 1.48 10.44 4.71
C ALA A 66 0.41 9.32 4.74
N TYR A 67 0.48 8.35 3.82
CA TYR A 67 -0.46 7.24 3.78
C TYR A 67 -0.34 6.33 5.00
N ALA A 68 0.86 6.02 5.48
CA ALA A 68 1.05 5.27 6.71
C ALA A 68 0.45 6.00 7.92
N GLY A 69 0.64 7.31 8.02
CA GLY A 69 0.04 8.15 9.07
C GLY A 69 -1.48 8.16 9.01
N ILE A 70 -2.07 8.34 7.82
CA ILE A 70 -3.53 8.30 7.61
C ILE A 70 -4.08 6.94 8.02
N VAL A 71 -3.48 5.83 7.54
CA VAL A 71 -3.90 4.47 7.90
C VAL A 71 -3.83 4.25 9.41
N ALA A 72 -2.74 4.64 10.06
CA ALA A 72 -2.58 4.47 11.50
C ALA A 72 -3.62 5.27 12.30
N VAL A 73 -3.93 6.51 11.88
CA VAL A 73 -4.97 7.33 12.52
C VAL A 73 -6.34 6.67 12.37
N VAL A 74 -6.70 6.27 11.14
CA VAL A 74 -7.98 5.61 10.85
C VAL A 74 -8.11 4.30 11.62
N GLU A 75 -7.07 3.46 11.64
CA GLU A 75 -7.06 2.19 12.35
C GLU A 75 -7.23 2.37 13.87
N ASN A 76 -6.55 3.35 14.47
CA ASN A 76 -6.68 3.65 15.88
C ASN A 76 -8.08 4.19 16.23
N ILE A 77 -8.67 5.03 15.37
CA ILE A 77 -10.05 5.52 15.55
C ILE A 77 -11.04 4.36 15.50
N LEU A 78 -10.94 3.50 14.48
CA LEU A 78 -11.82 2.33 14.34
C LEU A 78 -11.69 1.39 15.54
N LYS A 79 -10.47 1.08 15.97
CA LYS A 79 -10.22 0.28 17.17
C LYS A 79 -10.80 0.92 18.43
N ALA A 80 -10.71 2.24 18.57
CA ALA A 80 -11.28 2.97 19.70
C ALA A 80 -12.81 2.92 19.70
N ILE A 81 -13.46 2.98 18.54
CA ILE A 81 -14.91 2.82 18.39
C ILE A 81 -15.33 1.40 18.73
N ILE A 82 -14.67 0.39 18.14
CA ILE A 82 -14.98 -1.04 18.35
C ILE A 82 -14.76 -1.43 19.82
N ARG A 83 -13.73 -0.92 20.50
CA ARG A 83 -13.53 -1.19 21.94
C ARG A 83 -14.63 -0.60 22.85
N ARG A 84 -15.42 0.34 22.34
CA ARG A 84 -16.53 0.97 23.06
C ARG A 84 -17.89 0.38 22.69
N LEU A 85 -17.94 -0.56 21.73
CA LEU A 85 -19.12 -1.33 21.32
C LEU A 85 -19.04 -2.74 21.90
#